data_AF-A0A484M093-F1
#
_entry.id   AF-A0A484M093-F1
#
_cell.length_a   1.000
_cell.length_b   1.000
_cell.length_c   1.000
_cell.angle_alpha   90.00
_cell.angle_beta   90.00
_cell.angle_gamma   90.00
#
_symmetry.space_group_name_H-M   'P 1'
#
loop_
_entity.id
_entity.type
_entity.pdbx_description
1 polymer ?
#
loop_
_entity_poly.entity_id
_entity_poly.type
_entity_poly.pdbx_seq_one_letter_code
_entity_poly.pdbx_strand_id
1 'polypeptide(L)'
;MFGGKGINLSLPKVGEVAMKFASKPPQRPEGKFISLLRMCNTPSNLKHIQTQITVHGLARDEYTIPVFLLKCFDLNQISTARQLFDHISYPSYSLWNAMFKGYLQKNHYREVLVLFHRMWSTGDKPSCYTFSIILKSCGKLSALIEGEEVHCVVFKTGLRSNTFVGTTLIDLYSRTGQIKCAHTVFCEMVLKNVVTWTSMINGFVENDDLATARRLFDLAPERDVVLWNTMIVAYIASRDMKEARKLFNAMPNKDLMSHNTLLNGYAKSGNVDECEKLFGAMQERNIFSWNGLIGGYAHKGHFVDVLSVFKRMLTESDVQPNDATLVNVLSACARLGALDMGKWVHTYAKNIGYLGNIYVGNGLVDMYAKCGAIENALDVFRNMADKDLISWNTIINGVAVHGQAVDALNLFSQMREAGVRPDGITFIGVLCACSHMGLVPEAFEYFQSMTREYSIVPQIEHYGCMVDLLGRAGHFKQAVEFVQKMPVPPDNVIWTALLGACRIHKKIDVAVLALEKLIELDPNNPANHVMLANIYGDARRWNDVAKQKVAMRDTGFKKVPGYSSIEIGDEVAEFYCFDERHPDARAIYGALKTLMEISMSRDNFFDLWKLVNGPW
;
A
#
# COMPACT_ATOMS: atom_id res chain seq x y z
N MET A 1 59.92 26.60 12.29
CA MET A 1 59.82 27.96 12.88
C MET A 1 58.39 28.18 13.33
N PHE A 2 58.25 28.81 14.50
CA PHE A 2 57.08 28.95 15.37
C PHE A 2 55.81 29.61 14.77
N GLY A 3 54.65 29.21 15.29
CA GLY A 3 53.70 30.15 15.93
C GLY A 3 52.48 30.61 15.15
N GLY A 4 51.27 30.26 15.64
CA GLY A 4 49.99 30.80 15.16
C GLY A 4 49.64 32.19 15.70
N LYS A 5 48.55 32.77 15.19
CA LYS A 5 47.60 33.67 15.89
C LYS A 5 46.41 34.01 14.99
N GLY A 6 45.20 33.92 15.56
CA GLY A 6 43.95 34.30 14.92
C GLY A 6 43.77 35.81 14.75
N ILE A 7 42.84 36.18 13.87
CA ILE A 7 42.38 37.57 13.69
C ILE A 7 40.88 37.60 14.02
N ASN A 8 40.60 38.34 15.10
CA ASN A 8 39.28 38.77 15.57
C ASN A 8 38.53 39.55 14.47
N LEU A 9 37.33 39.10 14.10
CA LEU A 9 36.32 39.96 13.51
C LEU A 9 35.48 40.56 14.65
N SER A 10 35.92 41.72 15.15
CA SER A 10 35.13 42.54 16.07
C SER A 10 33.94 43.14 15.31
N LEU A 11 32.72 42.78 15.76
CA LEU A 11 31.47 43.43 15.39
C LEU A 11 31.55 44.96 15.63
N PRO A 12 30.96 45.80 14.77
CA PRO A 12 30.88 47.24 15.00
C PRO A 12 30.12 47.53 16.30
N LYS A 13 30.60 48.50 17.07
CA LYS A 13 29.98 48.95 18.32
C LYS A 13 28.56 49.46 18.05
N VAL A 14 27.63 49.02 18.90
CA VAL A 14 26.17 49.22 18.92
C VAL A 14 25.71 50.69 18.76
N GLY A 15 26.60 51.68 18.92
CA GLY A 15 26.27 53.10 18.85
C GLY A 15 26.03 53.67 17.44
N GLU A 16 26.70 53.17 16.40
CA GLU A 16 26.57 53.76 15.04
C GLU A 16 25.35 53.26 14.25
N VAL A 17 24.82 52.09 14.61
CA VAL A 17 23.56 51.59 14.04
C VAL A 17 22.36 52.35 14.63
N ALA A 18 22.48 52.89 15.84
CA ALA A 18 21.38 53.57 16.55
C ALA A 18 20.95 54.90 15.90
N MET A 19 21.85 55.64 15.23
CA MET A 19 21.50 56.93 14.63
C MET A 19 20.79 56.84 13.28
N LYS A 20 20.88 55.72 12.55
CA LYS A 20 20.18 55.55 11.25
C LYS A 20 18.75 55.02 11.35
N PHE A 21 18.29 54.64 12.55
CA PHE A 21 16.93 54.13 12.78
C PHE A 21 15.95 55.16 13.39
N ALA A 22 16.38 56.40 13.62
CA ALA A 22 15.57 57.44 14.27
C ALA A 22 14.50 58.10 13.36
N SER A 23 14.15 57.50 12.21
CA SER A 23 13.16 58.07 11.27
C SER A 23 12.02 57.13 10.86
N LYS A 24 11.72 56.08 11.64
CA LYS A 24 10.48 55.30 11.47
C LYS A 24 9.56 55.47 12.68
N PRO A 25 8.23 55.62 12.47
CA PRO A 25 7.25 55.80 13.54
C PRO A 25 7.28 54.57 14.47
N PRO A 26 6.80 54.67 15.72
CA PRO A 26 6.99 53.61 16.70
C PRO A 26 6.30 52.33 16.23
N GLN A 27 7.09 51.31 15.89
CA GLN A 27 6.57 49.96 15.65
C GLN A 27 5.93 49.46 16.94
N ARG A 28 4.62 49.19 16.89
CA ARG A 28 3.91 48.58 18.03
C ARG A 28 4.66 47.32 18.50
N PRO A 29 4.80 47.10 19.83
CA PRO A 29 5.48 45.92 20.39
C PRO A 29 4.97 44.58 19.82
N GLU A 30 3.67 44.53 19.50
CA GLU A 30 2.92 43.40 18.92
C GLU A 30 3.58 42.82 17.66
N GLY A 31 4.04 43.67 16.73
CA GLY A 31 4.60 43.22 15.46
C GLY A 31 5.91 42.44 15.62
N LYS A 32 6.70 42.79 16.64
CA LYS A 32 7.95 42.07 16.97
C LYS A 32 7.65 40.68 17.54
N PHE A 33 6.68 40.56 18.44
CA PHE A 33 6.28 39.26 19.00
C PHE A 33 5.66 38.33 17.95
N ILE A 34 4.83 38.85 17.04
CA ILE A 34 4.27 38.06 15.93
C ILE A 34 5.40 37.51 15.03
N SER A 35 6.43 38.30 14.75
CA SER A 35 7.59 37.84 13.96
C SER A 35 8.38 36.75 14.67
N LEU A 36 8.61 36.89 15.99
CA LEU A 36 9.29 35.89 16.82
C LEU A 36 8.49 34.59 16.91
N LEU A 37 7.17 34.66 17.01
CA LEU A 37 6.29 33.48 17.03
C LEU A 37 6.34 32.71 15.71
N ARG A 38 6.43 33.40 14.56
CA ARG A 38 6.59 32.75 13.25
C ARG A 38 7.93 32.01 13.13
N MET A 39 9.00 32.56 13.72
CA MET A 39 10.34 31.97 13.70
C MET A 39 10.58 30.90 14.78
N CYS A 40 9.63 30.70 15.69
CA CYS A 40 9.78 29.73 16.78
C CYS A 40 9.71 28.30 16.26
N ASN A 41 10.72 27.46 16.51
CA ASN A 41 10.72 26.06 16.04
C ASN A 41 10.76 25.03 17.18
N THR A 42 10.81 25.50 18.44
CA THR A 42 10.92 24.61 19.61
C THR A 42 9.91 24.97 20.71
N PRO A 43 9.34 23.98 21.42
CA PRO A 43 8.42 24.22 22.54
C PRO A 43 9.05 25.07 23.67
N SER A 44 10.36 24.95 23.88
CA SER A 44 11.10 25.71 24.90
C SER A 44 11.11 27.21 24.59
N ASN A 45 11.38 27.57 23.34
CA ASN A 45 11.35 28.97 22.90
C ASN A 45 9.94 29.55 22.97
N LEU A 46 8.91 28.74 22.74
CA LEU A 46 7.51 29.16 22.86
C LEU A 46 7.17 29.57 24.30
N LYS A 47 7.65 28.82 25.31
CA LYS A 47 7.47 29.17 26.74
C LYS A 47 8.19 30.47 27.11
N HIS A 48 9.40 30.69 26.58
CA HIS A 48 10.11 31.96 26.77
C HIS A 48 9.39 33.13 26.10
N ILE A 49 8.82 32.94 24.92
CA ILE A 49 8.02 33.98 24.26
C ILE A 49 6.73 34.23 25.05
N GLN A 50 6.10 33.19 25.60
CA GLN A 50 4.91 33.32 26.46
C GLN A 50 5.19 34.15 27.71
N THR A 51 6.31 33.92 28.41
CA THR A 51 6.66 34.71 29.59
C THR A 51 6.91 36.18 29.24
N GLN A 52 7.55 36.45 28.10
CA GLN A 52 7.75 37.82 27.61
C GLN A 52 6.43 38.50 27.20
N ILE A 53 5.52 37.79 26.55
CA ILE A 53 4.17 38.30 26.21
C ILE A 53 3.41 38.70 27.49
N THR A 54 3.51 37.91 28.57
CA THR A 54 2.90 38.21 29.86
C THR A 54 3.54 39.41 30.55
N VAL A 55 4.87 39.49 30.58
CA VAL A 55 5.62 40.59 31.20
C VAL A 55 5.34 41.93 30.50
N HIS A 56 5.18 41.93 29.19
CA HIS A 56 4.89 43.13 28.40
C HIS A 56 3.39 43.48 28.35
N GLY A 57 2.53 42.79 29.11
CA GLY A 57 1.09 43.09 29.19
C GLY A 57 0.30 42.72 27.93
N LEU A 58 0.89 41.97 26.99
CA LEU A 58 0.26 41.53 25.75
C LEU A 58 -0.53 40.21 25.93
N ALA A 59 -0.66 39.71 27.17
CA ALA A 59 -1.40 38.49 27.50
C ALA A 59 -2.92 38.58 27.27
N ARG A 60 -3.44 39.73 26.84
CA ARG A 60 -4.84 39.91 26.39
C ARG A 60 -4.94 40.58 25.01
N ASP A 61 -3.82 40.66 24.27
CA ASP A 61 -3.79 41.30 22.97
C ASP A 61 -4.50 40.45 21.89
N GLU A 62 -5.43 41.07 21.17
CA GLU A 62 -6.29 40.38 20.19
C GLU A 62 -5.52 39.91 18.94
N TYR A 63 -4.31 40.42 18.70
CA TYR A 63 -3.52 40.11 17.50
C TYR A 63 -2.40 39.09 17.76
N THR A 64 -1.78 39.14 18.93
CA THR A 64 -0.63 38.28 19.27
C THR A 64 -1.08 36.89 19.73
N ILE A 65 -2.17 36.77 20.48
CA ILE A 65 -2.61 35.49 21.08
C ILE A 65 -3.13 34.47 20.05
N PRO A 66 -3.95 34.81 19.03
CA PRO A 66 -4.36 33.84 18.01
C PRO A 66 -3.16 33.20 17.28
N VAL A 67 -2.12 33.99 17.00
CA VAL A 67 -0.87 33.51 16.38
C VAL A 67 -0.11 32.61 17.32
N PHE A 68 -0.05 32.96 18.61
CA PHE A 68 0.53 32.11 19.65
C PHE A 68 -0.18 30.75 19.74
N LEU A 69 -1.52 30.74 19.77
CA LEU A 69 -2.31 29.52 19.82
C LEU A 69 -2.05 28.62 18.61
N LEU A 70 -2.09 29.16 17.38
CA LEU A 70 -1.77 28.39 16.18
C LEU A 70 -0.37 27.80 16.25
N LYS A 71 0.60 28.53 16.81
CA LYS A 71 1.96 28.04 16.97
C LYS A 71 2.08 26.94 18.03
N CYS A 72 1.29 26.99 19.11
CA CYS A 72 1.16 25.88 20.05
C CYS A 72 0.68 24.62 19.34
N PHE A 73 -0.31 24.73 18.44
CA PHE A 73 -0.76 23.60 17.63
C PHE A 73 0.36 23.10 16.71
N ASP A 74 1.05 23.95 15.96
CA ASP A 74 2.18 23.53 15.11
C ASP A 74 3.22 22.71 15.87
N LEU A 75 3.59 23.15 17.08
CA LEU A 75 4.56 22.51 17.98
C LEU A 75 3.97 21.40 18.88
N ASN A 76 2.74 20.96 18.60
CA ASN A 76 2.04 19.88 19.30
C ASN A 76 1.80 20.11 20.82
N GLN A 77 1.74 21.38 21.25
CA GLN A 77 1.45 21.80 22.63
C GLN A 77 -0.04 22.14 22.81
N ILE A 78 -0.92 21.18 22.52
CA ILE A 78 -2.38 21.37 22.46
C ILE A 78 -2.97 21.70 23.85
N SER A 79 -2.49 21.05 24.92
CA SER A 79 -2.95 21.29 26.29
C SER A 79 -2.66 22.72 26.75
N THR A 80 -1.48 23.24 26.43
CA THR A 80 -1.09 24.62 26.75
C THR A 80 -1.95 25.63 26.00
N ALA A 81 -2.25 25.37 24.71
CA ALA A 81 -3.16 26.21 23.94
C ALA A 81 -4.56 26.25 24.58
N ARG A 82 -5.06 25.09 25.01
CA ARG A 82 -6.39 24.99 25.61
C ARG A 82 -6.47 25.69 26.97
N GLN A 83 -5.48 25.48 27.84
CA GLN A 83 -5.40 26.16 29.13
C GLN A 83 -5.38 27.69 28.96
N LEU A 84 -4.56 28.20 28.04
CA LEU A 84 -4.49 29.64 27.77
C LEU A 84 -5.84 30.18 27.29
N PHE A 85 -6.53 29.46 26.40
CA PHE A 85 -7.85 29.83 25.92
C PHE A 85 -8.90 29.82 27.04
N ASP A 86 -8.87 28.81 27.92
CA ASP A 86 -9.83 28.68 29.02
C ASP A 86 -9.69 29.78 30.09
N HIS A 87 -8.50 30.38 30.23
CA HIS A 87 -8.26 31.52 31.11
C HIS A 87 -8.80 32.86 30.58
N ILE A 88 -9.25 32.93 29.32
CA ILE A 88 -9.81 34.14 28.72
C ILE A 88 -11.32 34.16 28.94
N SER A 89 -11.82 35.12 29.72
CA SER A 89 -13.25 35.21 30.08
C SER A 89 -14.16 35.60 28.91
N TYR A 90 -13.66 36.39 27.96
CA TYR A 90 -14.39 36.84 26.76
C TYR A 90 -13.50 36.69 25.52
N PRO A 91 -13.44 35.49 24.92
CA PRO A 91 -12.60 35.25 23.76
C PRO A 91 -13.13 36.01 22.54
N SER A 92 -12.24 36.72 21.83
CA SER A 92 -12.60 37.35 20.56
C SER A 92 -12.85 36.30 19.48
N TYR A 93 -13.58 36.70 18.43
CA TYR A 93 -13.88 35.84 17.28
C TYR A 93 -12.62 35.24 16.61
N SER A 94 -11.50 35.98 16.60
CA SER A 94 -10.22 35.51 16.06
C SER A 94 -9.61 34.36 16.88
N LEU A 95 -9.78 34.40 18.20
CA LEU A 95 -9.30 33.36 19.13
C LEU A 95 -10.11 32.06 18.96
N TRP A 96 -11.44 32.17 18.88
CA TRP A 96 -12.32 31.03 18.59
C TRP A 96 -11.90 30.31 17.30
N ASN A 97 -11.74 31.06 16.20
CA ASN A 97 -11.34 30.48 14.91
C ASN A 97 -9.91 29.91 14.92
N ALA A 98 -8.97 30.52 15.65
CA ALA A 98 -7.61 29.99 15.80
C ALA A 98 -7.63 28.63 16.52
N MET A 99 -8.41 28.48 17.58
CA MET A 99 -8.59 27.20 18.27
C MET A 99 -9.24 26.15 17.37
N PHE A 100 -10.34 26.49 16.69
CA PHE A 100 -11.00 25.56 15.78
C PHE A 100 -10.08 25.09 14.66
N LYS A 101 -9.33 26.01 14.05
CA LYS A 101 -8.37 25.70 12.99
C LYS A 101 -7.24 24.81 13.50
N GLY A 102 -6.70 25.09 14.68
CA GLY A 102 -5.65 24.31 15.30
C GLY A 102 -6.07 22.87 15.62
N TYR A 103 -7.26 22.70 16.22
CA TYR A 103 -7.82 21.37 16.47
C TYR A 103 -8.09 20.61 15.18
N LEU A 104 -8.63 21.26 14.14
CA LEU A 104 -8.86 20.65 12.83
C LEU A 104 -7.55 20.16 12.20
N GLN A 105 -6.48 20.95 12.24
CA GLN A 105 -5.16 20.59 11.69
C GLN A 105 -4.53 19.38 12.39
N LYS A 106 -4.83 19.18 13.68
CA LYS A 106 -4.37 18.03 14.45
C LYS A 106 -5.36 16.88 14.50
N ASN A 107 -6.41 16.90 13.67
CA ASN A 107 -7.45 15.86 13.59
C ASN A 107 -8.23 15.62 14.92
N HIS A 108 -8.28 16.62 15.80
CA HIS A 108 -9.03 16.58 17.07
C HIS A 108 -10.46 17.09 16.86
N TYR A 109 -11.25 16.35 16.08
CA TYR A 109 -12.56 16.80 15.61
C TYR A 109 -13.61 16.91 16.73
N ARG A 110 -13.52 16.07 17.77
CA ARG A 110 -14.50 16.05 18.87
C ARG A 110 -14.38 17.31 19.73
N GLU A 111 -13.15 17.77 19.95
CA GLU A 111 -12.82 18.98 20.68
C GLU A 111 -13.35 20.23 19.96
N VAL A 112 -13.39 20.22 18.63
CA VAL A 112 -14.03 21.28 17.83
C VAL A 112 -15.52 21.39 18.18
N LEU A 113 -16.24 20.27 18.27
CA LEU A 113 -17.67 20.27 18.61
C LEU A 113 -17.91 20.74 20.05
N VAL A 114 -17.12 20.25 21.01
CA VAL A 114 -17.18 20.69 22.42
C VAL A 114 -16.94 22.20 22.53
N LEU A 115 -15.94 22.71 21.83
CA LEU A 115 -15.63 24.14 21.83
C LEU A 115 -16.72 24.96 21.14
N PHE A 116 -17.37 24.43 20.11
CA PHE A 116 -18.50 25.08 19.45
C PHE A 116 -19.73 25.20 20.36
N HIS A 117 -20.09 24.14 21.08
CA HIS A 117 -21.18 24.22 22.06
C HIS A 117 -20.93 25.29 23.12
N ARG A 118 -19.68 25.45 23.57
CA ARG A 118 -19.30 26.54 24.50
C ARG A 118 -19.43 27.93 23.87
N MET A 119 -18.97 28.11 22.63
CA MET A 119 -19.13 29.38 21.90
C MET A 119 -20.62 29.74 21.76
N TRP A 120 -21.45 28.75 21.44
CA TRP A 120 -22.88 28.95 21.28
C TRP A 120 -23.58 29.26 22.61
N SER A 121 -23.24 28.56 23.70
CA SER A 121 -23.83 28.79 25.03
C SER A 121 -23.46 30.15 25.63
N THR A 122 -22.31 30.72 25.22
CA THR A 122 -21.86 32.06 25.66
C THR A 122 -22.49 33.19 24.85
N GLY A 123 -23.27 32.87 23.80
CA GLY A 123 -23.99 33.84 22.97
C GLY A 123 -23.14 34.46 21.85
N ASP A 124 -21.92 33.98 21.64
CA ASP A 124 -21.04 34.46 20.57
C ASP A 124 -21.56 33.99 19.19
N LYS A 125 -21.68 34.91 18.23
CA LYS A 125 -22.22 34.60 16.90
C LYS A 125 -21.17 33.90 16.03
N PRO A 126 -21.43 32.68 15.54
CA PRO A 126 -20.54 32.01 14.60
C PRO A 126 -20.56 32.67 13.22
N SER A 127 -19.49 32.50 12.47
CA SER A 127 -19.39 32.97 11.08
C SER A 127 -19.43 31.85 10.07
N CYS A 128 -19.45 32.19 8.78
CA CYS A 128 -19.29 31.25 7.68
C CYS A 128 -18.01 30.39 7.79
N TYR A 129 -16.88 30.94 8.25
CA TYR A 129 -15.64 30.18 8.47
C TYR A 129 -15.73 29.23 9.66
N THR A 130 -16.39 29.66 10.74
CA THR A 130 -16.63 28.86 11.93
C THR A 130 -17.49 27.64 11.57
N PHE A 131 -18.62 27.85 10.90
CA PHE A 131 -19.49 26.78 10.42
C PHE A 131 -18.77 25.84 9.45
N SER A 132 -17.95 26.36 8.54
CA SER A 132 -17.18 25.53 7.61
C SER A 132 -16.26 24.54 8.32
N ILE A 133 -15.57 24.98 9.39
CA ILE A 133 -14.68 24.11 10.18
C ILE A 133 -15.48 23.07 10.98
N ILE A 134 -16.58 23.49 11.61
CA ILE A 134 -17.42 22.61 12.45
C ILE A 134 -18.08 21.53 11.60
N LEU A 135 -18.73 21.91 10.48
CA LEU A 135 -19.38 20.97 9.57
C LEU A 135 -18.38 19.98 8.97
N LYS A 136 -17.17 20.42 8.64
CA LYS A 136 -16.10 19.54 8.17
C LYS A 136 -15.68 18.54 9.26
N SER A 137 -15.59 18.97 10.51
CA SER A 137 -15.33 18.08 11.66
C SER A 137 -16.46 17.08 11.88
N CYS A 138 -17.74 17.50 11.79
CA CYS A 138 -18.90 16.61 11.83
C CYS A 138 -18.82 15.54 10.73
N GLY A 139 -18.50 15.94 9.50
CA GLY A 139 -18.38 15.02 8.37
C GLY A 139 -17.20 14.04 8.49
N LYS A 140 -16.12 14.42 9.19
CA LYS A 140 -15.00 13.52 9.48
C LYS A 140 -15.28 12.54 10.62
N LEU A 141 -16.15 12.91 11.56
CA LEU A 141 -16.62 12.04 12.64
C LEU A 141 -17.85 11.20 12.26
N SER A 142 -18.42 11.44 11.08
CA SER A 142 -19.75 10.94 10.69
C SER A 142 -20.84 11.26 11.72
N ALA A 143 -20.72 12.42 12.39
CA ALA A 143 -21.61 12.91 13.43
C ALA A 143 -22.81 13.63 12.82
N LEU A 144 -23.82 12.85 12.38
CA LEU A 144 -24.98 13.36 11.66
C LEU A 144 -25.86 14.27 12.53
N ILE A 145 -26.13 13.86 13.78
CA ILE A 145 -27.04 14.59 14.69
C ILE A 145 -26.50 15.99 14.97
N GLU A 146 -25.24 16.07 15.39
CA GLU A 146 -24.55 17.34 15.64
C GLU A 146 -24.44 18.17 14.36
N GLY A 147 -24.26 17.52 13.21
CA GLY A 147 -24.29 18.19 11.90
C GLY A 147 -25.63 18.85 11.57
N GLU A 148 -26.75 18.17 11.86
CA GLU A 148 -28.10 18.70 11.67
C GLU A 148 -28.42 19.85 12.63
N GLU A 149 -27.97 19.74 13.89
CA GLU A 149 -28.06 20.84 14.85
C GLU A 149 -27.32 22.07 14.34
N VAL A 150 -26.08 21.91 13.88
CA VAL A 150 -25.28 23.01 13.31
C VAL A 150 -25.96 23.59 12.07
N HIS A 151 -26.55 22.76 11.21
CA HIS A 151 -27.33 23.24 10.06
C HIS A 151 -28.55 24.08 10.48
N CYS A 152 -29.27 23.68 11.54
CA CYS A 152 -30.34 24.49 12.12
C CYS A 152 -29.83 25.85 12.63
N VAL A 153 -28.63 25.89 13.21
CA VAL A 153 -28.00 27.14 13.64
C VAL A 153 -27.61 28.01 12.44
N VAL A 154 -27.08 27.43 11.35
CA VAL A 154 -26.80 28.14 10.09
C VAL A 154 -28.07 28.82 9.55
N PHE A 155 -29.20 28.10 9.61
CA PHE A 155 -30.50 28.65 9.21
C PHE A 155 -30.90 29.85 10.07
N LYS A 156 -30.86 29.70 11.41
CA LYS A 156 -31.24 30.75 12.37
C LYS A 156 -30.34 32.00 12.30
N THR A 157 -29.09 31.84 11.88
CA THR A 157 -28.12 32.95 11.75
C THR A 157 -28.18 33.68 10.40
N GLY A 158 -29.05 33.23 9.48
CA GLY A 158 -29.22 33.87 8.17
C GLY A 158 -28.11 33.57 7.16
N LEU A 159 -27.28 32.55 7.41
CA LEU A 159 -26.17 32.18 6.53
C LEU A 159 -26.54 31.10 5.49
N ARG A 160 -27.83 30.81 5.31
CA ARG A 160 -28.33 29.80 4.33
C ARG A 160 -27.88 30.08 2.90
N SER A 161 -27.84 31.34 2.49
CA SER A 161 -27.44 31.73 1.12
C SER A 161 -25.92 31.76 0.92
N ASN A 162 -25.12 31.50 1.96
CA ASN A 162 -23.67 31.58 1.87
C ASN A 162 -23.09 30.35 1.15
N THR A 163 -22.44 30.57 0.00
CA THR A 163 -21.89 29.49 -0.83
C THR A 163 -20.88 28.62 -0.10
N PHE A 164 -20.00 29.18 0.75
CA PHE A 164 -19.02 28.40 1.51
C PHE A 164 -19.69 27.45 2.50
N VAL A 165 -20.68 27.94 3.25
CA VAL A 165 -21.42 27.12 4.21
C VAL A 165 -22.24 26.05 3.48
N GLY A 166 -22.91 26.41 2.40
CA GLY A 166 -23.67 25.47 1.55
C GLY A 166 -22.80 24.33 1.01
N THR A 167 -21.61 24.64 0.48
CA THR A 167 -20.66 23.60 0.02
C THR A 167 -20.25 22.66 1.16
N THR A 168 -20.00 23.19 2.36
CA THR A 168 -19.64 22.33 3.51
C THR A 168 -20.80 21.50 4.05
N LEU A 169 -22.04 21.99 3.94
CA LEU A 169 -23.24 21.22 4.24
C LEU A 169 -23.43 20.06 3.25
N ILE A 170 -23.17 20.29 1.96
CA ILE A 170 -23.17 19.24 0.94
C ILE A 170 -22.13 18.17 1.28
N ASP A 171 -20.88 18.54 1.62
CA ASP A 171 -19.83 17.60 2.03
C ASP A 171 -20.22 16.81 3.29
N LEU A 172 -20.80 17.46 4.30
CA LEU A 172 -21.29 16.80 5.52
C LEU A 172 -22.34 15.74 5.19
N TYR A 173 -23.42 16.14 4.51
CA TYR A 173 -24.54 15.23 4.22
C TYR A 173 -24.15 14.10 3.25
N SER A 174 -23.21 14.36 2.35
CA SER A 174 -22.69 13.33 1.45
C SER A 174 -21.94 12.24 2.21
N ARG A 175 -21.05 12.63 3.14
CA ARG A 175 -20.27 11.66 3.94
C ARG A 175 -21.07 10.91 4.99
N THR A 176 -22.16 11.49 5.47
CA THR A 176 -23.06 10.82 6.42
C THR A 176 -24.13 9.96 5.73
N GLY A 177 -24.09 9.83 4.39
CA GLY A 177 -25.02 9.01 3.63
C GLY A 177 -26.38 9.66 3.33
N GLN A 178 -26.61 10.90 3.75
CA GLN A 178 -27.87 11.63 3.59
C GLN A 178 -27.88 12.49 2.31
N ILE A 179 -27.62 11.85 1.16
CA ILE A 179 -27.46 12.54 -0.12
C ILE A 179 -28.70 13.36 -0.55
N LYS A 180 -29.90 12.96 -0.13
CA LYS A 180 -31.14 13.72 -0.37
C LYS A 180 -31.11 15.09 0.31
N CYS A 181 -30.62 15.15 1.55
CA CYS A 181 -30.47 16.40 2.28
C CYS A 181 -29.41 17.30 1.61
N ALA A 182 -28.30 16.72 1.17
CA ALA A 182 -27.28 17.43 0.39
C ALA A 182 -27.88 18.02 -0.90
N HIS A 183 -28.70 17.25 -1.62
CA HIS A 183 -29.36 17.70 -2.84
C HIS A 183 -30.37 18.83 -2.56
N THR A 184 -31.13 18.76 -1.48
CA THR A 184 -32.02 19.85 -1.05
C THR A 184 -31.23 21.12 -0.77
N VAL A 185 -30.16 21.04 0.01
CA VAL A 185 -29.27 22.18 0.29
C VAL A 185 -28.75 22.77 -1.03
N PHE A 186 -28.27 21.93 -1.94
CA PHE A 186 -27.79 22.36 -3.26
C PHE A 186 -28.88 23.10 -4.04
N CYS A 187 -30.09 22.54 -4.15
CA CYS A 187 -31.21 23.18 -4.85
C CYS A 187 -31.52 24.58 -4.30
N GLU A 188 -31.50 24.74 -2.98
CA GLU A 188 -31.79 26.00 -2.29
C GLU A 188 -30.70 27.09 -2.44
N MET A 189 -29.48 26.72 -2.87
CA MET A 189 -28.40 27.70 -3.05
C MET A 189 -28.74 28.67 -4.19
N VAL A 190 -28.74 29.97 -3.89
CA VAL A 190 -28.98 31.03 -4.89
C VAL A 190 -27.84 31.13 -5.91
N LEU A 191 -26.60 31.05 -5.43
CA LEU A 191 -25.39 31.09 -6.26
C LEU A 191 -24.66 29.74 -6.18
N LYS A 192 -24.67 29.02 -7.30
CA LYS A 192 -23.96 27.75 -7.49
C LYS A 192 -22.74 27.99 -8.36
N ASN A 193 -21.54 27.97 -7.77
CA ASN A 193 -20.28 28.03 -8.51
C ASN A 193 -19.77 26.63 -8.85
N VAL A 194 -18.70 26.52 -9.66
CA VAL A 194 -18.14 25.24 -10.08
C VAL A 194 -17.83 24.31 -8.88
N VAL A 195 -17.31 24.87 -7.77
CA VAL A 195 -17.02 24.11 -6.54
C VAL A 195 -18.28 23.45 -5.96
N THR A 196 -19.42 24.16 -5.91
CA THR A 196 -20.67 23.57 -5.40
C THR A 196 -21.19 22.43 -6.28
N TRP A 197 -21.08 22.56 -7.61
CA TRP A 197 -21.43 21.49 -8.55
C TRP A 197 -20.52 20.27 -8.36
N THR A 198 -19.20 20.48 -8.27
CA THR A 198 -18.23 19.41 -8.01
C THR A 198 -18.49 18.71 -6.68
N SER A 199 -18.79 19.45 -5.61
CA SER A 199 -19.15 18.86 -4.31
C SER A 199 -20.43 18.03 -4.37
N MET A 200 -21.48 18.50 -5.06
CA MET A 200 -22.73 17.75 -5.18
C MET A 200 -22.55 16.47 -6.01
N ILE A 201 -21.79 16.55 -7.12
CA ILE A 201 -21.50 15.41 -7.98
C ILE A 201 -20.63 14.38 -7.24
N ASN A 202 -19.55 14.81 -6.58
CA ASN A 202 -18.76 13.94 -5.71
C ASN A 202 -19.63 13.27 -4.65
N GLY A 203 -20.59 14.01 -4.05
CA GLY A 203 -21.49 13.44 -3.06
C GLY A 203 -22.33 12.29 -3.60
N PHE A 204 -22.89 12.42 -4.80
CA PHE A 204 -23.62 11.31 -5.44
C PHE A 204 -22.70 10.15 -5.82
N VAL A 205 -21.47 10.42 -6.25
CA VAL A 205 -20.45 9.39 -6.55
C VAL A 205 -20.07 8.61 -5.30
N GLU A 206 -19.85 9.28 -4.15
CA GLU A 206 -19.55 8.64 -2.86
C GLU A 206 -20.72 7.79 -2.33
N ASN A 207 -21.94 8.06 -2.80
CA ASN A 207 -23.16 7.33 -2.43
C ASN A 207 -23.63 6.34 -3.54
N ASP A 208 -22.73 5.97 -4.46
CA ASP A 208 -22.96 5.00 -5.55
C ASP A 208 -24.10 5.34 -6.53
N ASP A 209 -24.58 6.59 -6.60
CA ASP A 209 -25.58 7.05 -7.58
C ASP A 209 -24.92 7.78 -8.75
N LEU A 210 -24.24 7.01 -9.59
CA LEU A 210 -23.54 7.52 -10.77
C LEU A 210 -24.50 8.10 -11.82
N ALA A 211 -25.76 7.64 -11.85
CA ALA A 211 -26.76 8.11 -12.82
C ALA A 211 -27.16 9.56 -12.55
N THR A 212 -27.45 9.90 -11.30
CA THR A 212 -27.78 11.28 -10.92
C THR A 212 -26.55 12.18 -11.01
N ALA A 213 -25.37 11.69 -10.60
CA ALA A 213 -24.10 12.39 -10.78
C ALA A 213 -23.87 12.79 -12.24
N ARG A 214 -24.12 11.87 -13.19
CA ARG A 214 -24.01 12.14 -14.62
C ARG A 214 -25.00 13.18 -15.12
N ARG A 215 -26.26 13.11 -14.67
CA ARG A 215 -27.27 14.13 -15.04
C ARG A 215 -26.88 15.52 -14.55
N LEU A 216 -26.39 15.63 -13.31
CA LEU A 216 -25.92 16.91 -12.77
C LEU A 216 -24.68 17.43 -13.50
N PHE A 217 -23.77 16.54 -13.90
CA PHE A 217 -22.64 16.88 -14.74
C PHE A 217 -23.08 17.47 -16.09
N ASP A 218 -24.06 16.84 -16.75
CA ASP A 218 -24.60 17.33 -18.02
C ASP A 218 -25.37 18.67 -17.87
N LEU A 219 -25.95 18.94 -16.70
CA LEU A 219 -26.62 20.21 -16.37
C LEU A 219 -25.67 21.33 -15.91
N ALA A 220 -24.42 21.02 -15.53
CA ALA A 220 -23.47 22.01 -15.03
C ALA A 220 -23.16 23.07 -16.12
N PRO A 221 -23.34 24.38 -15.82
CA PRO A 221 -23.18 25.44 -16.81
C PRO A 221 -21.71 25.64 -17.21
N GLU A 222 -20.80 25.47 -16.25
CA GLU A 222 -19.35 25.51 -16.45
C GLU A 222 -18.75 24.23 -15.89
N ARG A 223 -17.81 23.63 -16.63
CA ARG A 223 -17.13 22.39 -16.25
C ARG A 223 -15.63 22.62 -16.32
N ASP A 224 -15.00 22.79 -15.15
CA ASP A 224 -13.56 22.84 -15.05
C ASP A 224 -12.94 21.44 -15.16
N VAL A 225 -11.61 21.39 -15.31
CA VAL A 225 -10.88 20.12 -15.45
C VAL A 225 -11.08 19.21 -14.23
N VAL A 226 -11.25 19.80 -13.03
CA VAL A 226 -11.52 19.06 -11.79
C VAL A 226 -12.82 18.28 -11.90
N LEU A 227 -13.91 18.93 -12.34
CA LEU A 227 -15.21 18.28 -12.47
C LEU A 227 -15.20 17.15 -13.52
N TRP A 228 -14.53 17.35 -14.65
CA TRP A 228 -14.35 16.30 -15.65
C TRP A 228 -13.55 15.10 -15.08
N ASN A 229 -12.44 15.37 -14.38
CA ASN A 229 -11.62 14.32 -13.77
C ASN A 229 -12.39 13.56 -12.68
N THR A 230 -13.21 14.25 -11.86
CA THR A 230 -14.12 13.63 -10.90
C THR A 230 -15.02 12.59 -11.57
N MET A 231 -15.68 12.94 -12.68
CA MET A 231 -16.56 12.00 -13.37
C MET A 231 -15.79 10.83 -13.98
N ILE A 232 -14.61 11.07 -14.56
CA ILE A 232 -13.76 10.00 -15.09
C ILE A 232 -13.35 9.02 -13.99
N VAL A 233 -12.92 9.52 -12.82
CA VAL A 233 -12.58 8.68 -11.65
C VAL A 233 -13.79 7.87 -11.20
N ALA A 234 -14.98 8.48 -11.19
CA ALA A 234 -16.22 7.79 -10.81
C ALA A 234 -16.51 6.59 -11.74
N TYR A 235 -16.44 6.78 -13.06
CA TYR A 235 -16.63 5.68 -14.02
C TYR A 235 -15.52 4.62 -13.93
N ILE A 236 -14.27 5.02 -13.66
CA ILE A 236 -13.17 4.07 -13.41
C ILE A 236 -13.46 3.21 -12.17
N ALA A 237 -13.95 3.81 -11.08
CA ALA A 237 -14.30 3.10 -9.85
C ALA A 237 -15.47 2.11 -10.08
N SER A 238 -16.46 2.50 -10.89
CA SER A 238 -17.55 1.61 -11.33
C SER A 238 -17.14 0.60 -12.41
N ARG A 239 -15.86 0.52 -12.78
CA ARG A 239 -15.28 -0.37 -13.81
C ARG A 239 -15.83 -0.16 -15.23
N ASP A 240 -16.46 0.98 -15.52
CA ASP A 240 -16.91 1.34 -16.87
C ASP A 240 -15.86 2.20 -17.58
N MET A 241 -14.81 1.54 -18.07
CA MET A 241 -13.73 2.20 -18.80
C MET A 241 -14.17 2.77 -20.15
N LYS A 242 -15.32 2.36 -20.70
CA LYS A 242 -15.82 2.85 -22.00
C LYS A 242 -16.37 4.26 -21.84
N GLU A 243 -17.24 4.48 -20.86
CA GLU A 243 -17.75 5.82 -20.57
C GLU A 243 -16.66 6.76 -20.04
N ALA A 244 -15.75 6.26 -19.20
CA ALA A 244 -14.57 7.03 -18.76
C ALA A 244 -13.76 7.56 -19.96
N ARG A 245 -13.49 6.70 -20.97
CA ARG A 245 -12.78 7.11 -22.18
C ARG A 245 -13.57 8.10 -23.05
N LYS A 246 -14.89 7.92 -23.17
CA LYS A 246 -15.75 8.87 -23.90
C LYS A 246 -15.71 10.27 -23.27
N LEU A 247 -15.84 10.36 -21.95
CA LEU A 247 -15.75 11.64 -21.23
C LEU A 247 -14.37 12.27 -21.36
N PHE A 248 -13.31 11.47 -21.22
CA PHE A 248 -11.95 11.96 -21.44
C PHE A 248 -11.79 12.56 -22.84
N ASN A 249 -12.24 11.86 -23.89
CA ASN A 249 -12.16 12.36 -25.26
C ASN A 249 -12.95 13.67 -25.45
N ALA A 250 -14.15 13.77 -24.86
CA ALA A 250 -15.02 14.94 -24.93
C ALA A 250 -14.51 16.17 -24.15
N MET A 251 -13.56 15.98 -23.22
CA MET A 251 -12.98 17.06 -22.42
C MET A 251 -12.26 18.08 -23.33
N PRO A 252 -12.60 19.38 -23.28
CA PRO A 252 -12.01 20.40 -24.15
C PRO A 252 -10.51 20.59 -23.94
N ASN A 253 -10.09 20.70 -22.67
CA ASN A 253 -8.69 20.90 -22.28
C ASN A 253 -8.29 19.75 -21.36
N LYS A 254 -7.38 18.89 -21.85
CA LYS A 254 -6.83 17.76 -21.09
C LYS A 254 -5.49 18.17 -20.52
N ASP A 255 -5.37 18.20 -19.21
CA ASP A 255 -4.08 18.42 -18.56
C ASP A 255 -3.35 17.09 -18.33
N LEU A 256 -2.13 17.15 -17.78
CA LEU A 256 -1.35 15.97 -17.44
C LEU A 256 -2.06 15.08 -16.40
N MET A 257 -2.83 15.68 -15.50
CA MET A 257 -3.61 14.94 -14.49
C MET A 257 -4.71 14.11 -15.15
N SER A 258 -5.45 14.67 -16.11
CA SER A 258 -6.49 13.96 -16.86
C SER A 258 -5.94 12.72 -17.56
N HIS A 259 -4.76 12.83 -18.20
CA HIS A 259 -4.11 11.70 -18.84
C HIS A 259 -3.69 10.63 -17.81
N ASN A 260 -3.06 11.05 -16.71
CA ASN A 260 -2.62 10.15 -15.64
C ASN A 260 -3.81 9.45 -14.94
N THR A 261 -4.94 10.13 -14.77
CA THR A 261 -6.16 9.56 -14.20
C THR A 261 -6.67 8.42 -15.06
N LEU A 262 -6.78 8.62 -16.38
CA LEU A 262 -7.24 7.59 -17.29
C LEU A 262 -6.22 6.45 -17.43
N LEU A 263 -4.92 6.77 -17.46
CA LEU A 263 -3.83 5.78 -17.49
C LEU A 263 -3.88 4.85 -16.27
N ASN A 264 -4.03 5.41 -15.07
CA ASN A 264 -4.18 4.62 -13.84
C ASN A 264 -5.47 3.77 -13.85
N GLY A 265 -6.55 4.28 -14.45
CA GLY A 265 -7.76 3.51 -14.68
C GLY A 265 -7.51 2.27 -15.56
N TYR A 266 -6.83 2.45 -16.68
CA TYR A 266 -6.45 1.33 -17.55
C TYR A 266 -5.49 0.35 -16.85
N ALA A 267 -4.50 0.86 -16.11
CA ALA A 267 -3.56 0.06 -15.33
C ALA A 267 -4.27 -0.84 -14.31
N LYS A 268 -5.22 -0.28 -13.54
CA LYS A 268 -6.06 -1.05 -12.59
C LYS A 268 -6.96 -2.07 -13.27
N SER A 269 -7.43 -1.78 -14.49
CA SER A 269 -8.24 -2.72 -15.28
C SER A 269 -7.42 -3.82 -15.97
N GLY A 270 -6.08 -3.76 -15.93
CA GLY A 270 -5.19 -4.69 -16.61
C GLY A 270 -5.14 -4.53 -18.14
N ASN A 271 -5.73 -3.46 -18.70
CA ASN A 271 -5.72 -3.19 -20.13
C ASN A 271 -4.44 -2.43 -20.54
N VAL A 272 -3.34 -3.18 -20.60
CA VAL A 272 -2.00 -2.67 -20.88
C VAL A 272 -1.86 -2.08 -22.28
N ASP A 273 -2.56 -2.62 -23.28
CA ASP A 273 -2.49 -2.12 -24.67
C ASP A 273 -3.02 -0.69 -24.78
N GLU A 274 -4.12 -0.39 -24.08
CA GLU A 274 -4.64 0.98 -24.01
C GLU A 274 -3.77 1.89 -23.13
N CYS A 275 -3.10 1.36 -22.09
CA CYS A 275 -2.10 2.11 -21.34
C CYS A 275 -0.95 2.59 -22.24
N GLU A 276 -0.34 1.70 -23.02
CA GLU A 276 0.77 2.06 -23.92
C GLU A 276 0.33 3.07 -24.99
N LYS A 277 -0.85 2.88 -25.61
CA LYS A 277 -1.39 3.85 -26.58
C LYS A 277 -1.60 5.23 -25.96
N LEU A 278 -2.19 5.29 -24.76
CA LEU A 278 -2.42 6.55 -24.08
C LEU A 278 -1.10 7.22 -23.69
N PHE A 279 -0.15 6.45 -23.14
CA PHE A 279 1.17 6.92 -22.74
C PHE A 279 1.99 7.44 -23.93
N GLY A 280 1.91 6.75 -25.07
CA GLY A 280 2.54 7.16 -26.33
C GLY A 280 2.00 8.50 -26.86
N ALA A 281 0.71 8.79 -26.62
CA ALA A 281 0.08 10.05 -27.04
C ALA A 281 0.37 11.24 -26.12
N MET A 282 0.97 11.03 -24.94
CA MET A 282 1.30 12.11 -23.99
C MET A 282 2.52 12.90 -24.46
N GLN A 283 2.37 14.23 -24.55
CA GLN A 283 3.47 15.15 -24.91
C GLN A 283 4.47 15.32 -23.75
N GLU A 284 3.96 15.40 -22.53
CA GLU A 284 4.76 15.47 -21.30
C GLU A 284 4.43 14.28 -20.41
N ARG A 285 5.45 13.71 -19.78
CA ARG A 285 5.33 12.55 -18.90
C ARG A 285 6.02 12.87 -17.59
N ASN A 286 5.35 12.58 -16.48
CA ASN A 286 5.92 12.73 -15.16
C ASN A 286 6.02 11.37 -14.45
N ILE A 287 6.48 11.38 -13.20
CA ILE A 287 6.61 10.16 -12.39
C ILE A 287 5.30 9.37 -12.27
N PHE A 288 4.14 10.05 -12.27
CA PHE A 288 2.85 9.37 -12.21
C PHE A 288 2.50 8.68 -13.53
N SER A 289 2.85 9.26 -14.67
CA SER A 289 2.69 8.63 -15.99
C SER A 289 3.49 7.34 -16.06
N TRP A 290 4.77 7.39 -15.71
CA TRP A 290 5.65 6.22 -15.71
C TRP A 290 5.20 5.15 -14.72
N ASN A 291 4.85 5.54 -13.49
CA ASN A 291 4.35 4.60 -12.48
C ASN A 291 3.02 3.96 -12.88
N GLY A 292 2.14 4.69 -13.56
CA GLY A 292 0.90 4.13 -14.11
C GLY A 292 1.19 3.03 -15.14
N LEU A 293 2.14 3.25 -16.05
CA LEU A 293 2.53 2.26 -17.06
C LEU A 293 3.21 1.03 -16.43
N ILE A 294 4.23 1.26 -15.60
CA ILE A 294 4.97 0.21 -14.87
C ILE A 294 4.02 -0.62 -13.99
N GLY A 295 3.13 0.04 -13.24
CA GLY A 295 2.14 -0.63 -12.41
C GLY A 295 1.14 -1.45 -13.24
N GLY A 296 0.71 -0.94 -14.39
CA GLY A 296 -0.18 -1.66 -15.31
C GLY A 296 0.41 -3.00 -15.79
N TYR A 297 1.67 -2.99 -16.21
CA TYR A 297 2.39 -4.22 -16.59
C TYR A 297 2.56 -5.18 -15.40
N ALA A 298 2.93 -4.65 -14.22
CA ALA A 298 3.09 -5.45 -13.01
C ALA A 298 1.78 -6.15 -12.60
N HIS A 299 0.64 -5.45 -12.66
CA HIS A 299 -0.68 -6.02 -12.34
C HIS A 299 -1.12 -7.13 -13.30
N LYS A 300 -0.77 -7.04 -14.59
CA LYS A 300 -1.07 -8.09 -15.58
C LYS A 300 -0.14 -9.31 -15.46
N GLY A 301 0.96 -9.20 -14.72
CA GLY A 301 1.95 -10.28 -14.59
C GLY A 301 3.06 -10.24 -15.63
N HIS A 302 3.17 -9.17 -16.39
CA HIS A 302 4.14 -8.99 -17.47
C HIS A 302 5.45 -8.38 -16.92
N PHE A 303 6.21 -9.13 -16.13
CA PHE A 303 7.36 -8.59 -15.40
C PHE A 303 8.56 -8.23 -16.27
N VAL A 304 8.76 -8.90 -17.41
CA VAL A 304 9.82 -8.53 -18.36
C VAL A 304 9.57 -7.13 -18.91
N ASP A 305 8.31 -6.84 -19.26
CA ASP A 305 7.91 -5.52 -19.75
C ASP A 305 8.11 -4.45 -18.68
N VAL A 306 7.88 -4.75 -17.39
CA VAL A 306 8.18 -3.83 -16.27
C VAL A 306 9.64 -3.37 -16.29
N LEU A 307 10.58 -4.32 -16.45
CA LEU A 307 12.01 -3.99 -16.52
C LEU A 307 12.34 -3.19 -17.79
N SER A 308 11.70 -3.52 -18.93
CA SER A 308 11.89 -2.79 -20.19
C SER A 308 11.41 -1.34 -20.10
N VAL A 309 10.26 -1.09 -19.47
CA VAL A 309 9.69 0.25 -19.28
C VAL A 309 10.52 1.04 -18.28
N PHE A 310 11.05 0.40 -17.24
CA PHE A 310 11.97 1.04 -16.31
C PHE A 310 13.28 1.45 -17.01
N LYS A 311 13.84 0.60 -17.88
CA LYS A 311 15.00 0.97 -18.71
C LYS A 311 14.68 2.13 -19.65
N ARG A 312 13.51 2.14 -20.29
CA ARG A 312 13.02 3.29 -21.10
C ARG A 312 12.91 4.56 -20.26
N MET A 313 12.34 4.48 -19.05
CA MET A 313 12.24 5.62 -18.13
C MET A 313 13.61 6.25 -17.85
N LEU A 314 14.63 5.43 -17.59
CA LEU A 314 15.99 5.88 -17.28
C LEU A 314 16.79 6.40 -18.48
N THR A 315 16.43 6.01 -19.71
CA THR A 315 17.19 6.33 -20.93
C THR A 315 16.53 7.41 -21.79
N GLU A 316 15.20 7.43 -21.82
CA GLU A 316 14.40 8.34 -22.65
C GLU A 316 13.87 9.55 -21.87
N SER A 317 14.07 9.62 -20.55
CA SER A 317 13.56 10.73 -19.73
C SER A 317 14.47 11.09 -18.56
N ASP A 318 14.43 12.36 -18.15
CA ASP A 318 15.12 12.85 -16.95
C ASP A 318 14.31 12.61 -15.65
N VAL A 319 13.18 11.91 -15.74
CA VAL A 319 12.30 11.65 -14.60
C VAL A 319 12.94 10.62 -13.68
N GLN A 320 13.27 11.03 -12.45
CA GLN A 320 13.86 10.14 -11.47
C GLN A 320 12.81 9.17 -10.89
N PRO A 321 13.11 7.85 -10.80
CA PRO A 321 12.29 6.87 -10.10
C PRO A 321 12.03 7.26 -8.65
N ASN A 322 10.83 6.95 -8.15
CA ASN A 322 10.51 7.06 -6.74
C ASN A 322 10.38 5.68 -6.09
N ASP A 323 10.03 5.66 -4.81
CA ASP A 323 9.78 4.44 -4.03
C ASP A 323 8.76 3.52 -4.69
N ALA A 324 7.64 4.07 -5.19
CA ALA A 324 6.63 3.27 -5.90
C ALA A 324 7.19 2.63 -7.19
N THR A 325 8.04 3.35 -7.94
CA THR A 325 8.73 2.80 -9.11
C THR A 325 9.63 1.62 -8.69
N LEU A 326 10.49 1.84 -7.69
CA LEU A 326 11.47 0.86 -7.23
C LEU A 326 10.79 -0.40 -6.68
N VAL A 327 9.71 -0.27 -5.91
CA VAL A 327 8.97 -1.42 -5.37
C VAL A 327 8.38 -2.29 -6.49
N ASN A 328 7.81 -1.68 -7.53
CA ASN A 328 7.28 -2.43 -8.68
C ASN A 328 8.39 -3.15 -9.46
N VAL A 329 9.54 -2.49 -9.66
CA VAL A 329 10.70 -3.08 -10.34
C VAL A 329 11.31 -4.21 -9.52
N LEU A 330 11.48 -4.03 -8.20
CA LEU A 330 11.97 -5.07 -7.30
C LEU A 330 11.03 -6.27 -7.26
N SER A 331 9.71 -6.03 -7.26
CA SER A 331 8.71 -7.09 -7.36
C SER A 331 8.81 -7.86 -8.68
N ALA A 332 9.07 -7.16 -9.80
CA ALA A 332 9.33 -7.80 -11.08
C ALA A 332 10.61 -8.66 -11.05
N CYS A 333 11.71 -8.15 -10.49
CA CYS A 333 12.94 -8.92 -10.30
C CYS A 333 12.69 -10.18 -9.45
N ALA A 334 11.95 -10.03 -8.35
CA ALA A 334 11.61 -11.12 -7.44
C ALA A 334 10.80 -12.24 -8.13
N ARG A 335 9.87 -11.87 -9.02
CA ARG A 335 9.01 -12.82 -9.75
C ARG A 335 9.71 -13.47 -10.94
N LEU A 336 10.69 -12.80 -11.52
CA LEU A 336 11.51 -13.35 -12.62
C LEU A 336 12.75 -14.12 -12.12
N GLY A 337 13.11 -13.98 -10.85
CA GLY A 337 14.40 -14.47 -10.35
C GLY A 337 15.60 -13.68 -10.89
N ALA A 338 15.40 -12.43 -11.33
CA ALA A 338 16.43 -11.57 -11.92
C ALA A 338 17.30 -10.94 -10.81
N LEU A 339 18.19 -11.74 -10.24
CA LEU A 339 19.01 -11.38 -9.09
C LEU A 339 20.01 -10.26 -9.41
N ASP A 340 20.61 -10.26 -10.59
CA ASP A 340 21.66 -9.28 -10.93
C ASP A 340 21.05 -7.92 -11.23
N MET A 341 19.94 -7.88 -11.97
CA MET A 341 19.11 -6.68 -12.07
C MET A 341 18.64 -6.21 -10.68
N GLY A 342 18.21 -7.11 -9.79
CA GLY A 342 17.84 -6.78 -8.42
C GLY A 342 18.97 -6.12 -7.60
N LYS A 343 20.21 -6.64 -7.70
CA LYS A 343 21.40 -6.02 -7.07
C LYS A 343 21.73 -4.66 -7.67
N TRP A 344 21.58 -4.52 -8.98
CA TRP A 344 21.75 -3.23 -9.65
C TRP A 344 20.75 -2.21 -9.14
N VAL A 345 19.46 -2.58 -9.05
CA VAL A 345 18.40 -1.72 -8.51
C VAL A 345 18.65 -1.37 -7.04
N HIS A 346 19.16 -2.30 -6.24
CA HIS A 346 19.57 -2.02 -4.85
C HIS A 346 20.67 -0.96 -4.79
N THR A 347 21.72 -1.10 -5.61
CA THR A 347 22.83 -0.14 -5.68
C THR A 347 22.34 1.22 -6.19
N TYR A 348 21.44 1.21 -7.18
CA TYR A 348 20.80 2.41 -7.70
C TYR A 348 19.98 3.11 -6.62
N ALA A 349 19.10 2.39 -5.91
CA ALA A 349 18.30 2.91 -4.80
C ALA A 349 19.16 3.52 -3.69
N LYS A 350 20.33 2.94 -3.42
CA LYS A 350 21.34 3.50 -2.51
C LYS A 350 21.86 4.85 -2.99
N ASN A 351 22.21 4.95 -4.27
CA ASN A 351 22.76 6.18 -4.85
C ASN A 351 21.73 7.32 -4.88
N ILE A 352 20.45 7.01 -5.05
CA ILE A 352 19.36 8.00 -5.02
C ILE A 352 18.76 8.23 -3.62
N GLY A 353 19.33 7.62 -2.57
CA GLY A 353 18.98 7.92 -1.17
C GLY A 353 17.75 7.18 -0.62
N TYR A 354 17.32 6.08 -1.24
CA TYR A 354 16.11 5.34 -0.86
C TYR A 354 16.32 4.19 0.13
N LEU A 355 17.54 3.92 0.61
CA LEU A 355 17.79 2.83 1.58
C LEU A 355 17.07 3.00 2.92
N GLY A 356 16.77 4.24 3.33
CA GLY A 356 16.00 4.51 4.54
C GLY A 356 14.48 4.34 4.37
N ASN A 357 13.99 4.12 3.15
CA ASN A 357 12.56 3.98 2.88
C ASN A 357 12.11 2.55 3.18
N ILE A 358 11.15 2.40 4.09
CA ILE A 358 10.64 1.09 4.53
C ILE A 358 10.02 0.26 3.41
N TYR A 359 9.34 0.89 2.44
CA TYR A 359 8.73 0.19 1.31
C TYR A 359 9.78 -0.40 0.38
N VAL A 360 10.83 0.37 0.09
CA VAL A 360 11.97 -0.11 -0.72
C VAL A 360 12.74 -1.20 0.03
N GLY A 361 12.95 -1.04 1.34
CA GLY A 361 13.54 -2.08 2.21
C GLY A 361 12.76 -3.39 2.15
N ASN A 362 11.44 -3.35 2.33
CA ASN A 362 10.57 -4.52 2.23
C ASN A 362 10.64 -5.17 0.83
N GLY A 363 10.64 -4.36 -0.23
CA GLY A 363 10.80 -4.85 -1.60
C GLY A 363 12.16 -5.52 -1.87
N LEU A 364 13.24 -5.00 -1.28
CA LEU A 364 14.58 -5.57 -1.40
C LEU A 364 14.69 -6.91 -0.65
N VAL A 365 14.12 -7.00 0.55
CA VAL A 365 14.06 -8.25 1.32
C VAL A 365 13.29 -9.32 0.54
N ASP A 366 12.10 -8.99 0.01
CA ASP A 366 11.30 -9.92 -0.81
C ASP A 366 12.04 -10.36 -2.08
N MET A 367 12.68 -9.42 -2.77
CA MET A 367 13.46 -9.70 -3.99
C MET A 367 14.62 -10.65 -3.71
N TYR A 368 15.46 -10.35 -2.71
CA TYR A 368 16.59 -11.22 -2.39
C TYR A 368 16.14 -12.59 -1.90
N ALA A 369 15.09 -12.65 -1.07
CA ALA A 369 14.54 -13.93 -0.60
C ALA A 369 14.03 -14.77 -1.77
N LYS A 370 13.22 -14.22 -2.68
CA LYS A 370 12.68 -14.97 -3.83
C LYS A 370 13.74 -15.35 -4.87
N CYS A 371 14.78 -14.54 -5.03
CA CYS A 371 15.93 -14.87 -5.88
C CYS A 371 16.90 -15.87 -5.23
N GLY A 372 16.61 -16.38 -4.01
CA GLY A 372 17.43 -17.38 -3.32
C GLY A 372 18.66 -16.82 -2.58
N ALA A 373 18.87 -15.51 -2.58
CA ALA A 373 19.98 -14.85 -1.89
C ALA A 373 19.58 -14.47 -0.45
N ILE A 374 19.22 -15.45 0.37
CA ILE A 374 18.62 -15.23 1.70
C ILE A 374 19.51 -14.45 2.67
N GLU A 375 20.83 -14.62 2.61
CA GLU A 375 21.78 -13.86 3.43
C GLU A 375 21.73 -12.36 3.12
N ASN A 376 21.62 -11.99 1.84
CA ASN A 376 21.45 -10.58 1.45
C ASN A 376 20.10 -10.03 1.95
N ALA A 377 19.05 -10.85 1.96
CA ALA A 377 17.75 -10.44 2.52
C ALA A 377 17.84 -10.17 4.02
N LEU A 378 18.53 -11.04 4.78
CA LEU A 378 18.81 -10.86 6.20
C LEU A 378 19.64 -9.61 6.46
N ASP A 379 20.67 -9.35 5.64
CA ASP A 379 21.51 -8.16 5.77
C ASP A 379 20.74 -6.87 5.50
N VAL A 380 19.90 -6.83 4.46
CA VAL A 380 19.01 -5.68 4.22
C VAL A 380 18.09 -5.49 5.42
N PHE A 381 17.40 -6.54 5.87
CA PHE A 381 16.47 -6.47 7.00
C PHE A 381 17.15 -5.95 8.27
N ARG A 382 18.32 -6.49 8.65
CA ARG A 382 19.08 -6.04 9.82
C ARG A 382 19.41 -4.55 9.76
N ASN A 383 19.82 -4.06 8.58
CA ASN A 383 20.23 -2.67 8.37
C ASN A 383 19.07 -1.67 8.21
N MET A 384 17.81 -2.11 8.17
CA MET A 384 16.66 -1.21 8.16
C MET A 384 16.51 -0.48 9.49
N ALA A 385 16.43 0.86 9.46
CA ALA A 385 16.25 1.68 10.66
C ALA A 385 14.89 1.45 11.32
N ASP A 386 13.83 1.49 10.51
CA ASP A 386 12.46 1.21 10.92
C ASP A 386 11.99 -0.11 10.30
N LYS A 387 11.28 -0.92 11.09
CA LYS A 387 10.72 -2.21 10.66
C LYS A 387 9.25 -2.25 11.05
N ASP A 388 8.39 -2.52 10.07
CA ASP A 388 6.95 -2.68 10.29
C ASP A 388 6.57 -4.16 10.26
N LEU A 389 5.29 -4.43 10.48
CA LEU A 389 4.73 -5.78 10.40
C LEU A 389 5.05 -6.45 9.05
N ILE A 390 5.07 -5.68 7.96
CA ILE A 390 5.38 -6.19 6.62
C ILE A 390 6.86 -6.59 6.53
N SER A 391 7.79 -5.81 7.10
CA SER A 391 9.22 -6.15 7.16
C SER A 391 9.44 -7.51 7.83
N TRP A 392 8.85 -7.71 9.01
CA TRP A 392 8.95 -8.96 9.77
C TRP A 392 8.32 -10.14 9.02
N ASN A 393 7.11 -9.95 8.50
CA ASN A 393 6.42 -10.99 7.74
C ASN A 393 7.20 -11.40 6.49
N THR A 394 7.79 -10.44 5.78
CA THR A 394 8.55 -10.71 4.55
C THR A 394 9.79 -11.57 4.85
N ILE A 395 10.58 -11.21 5.87
CA ILE A 395 11.80 -11.97 6.20
C ILE A 395 11.49 -13.34 6.81
N ILE A 396 10.50 -13.44 7.71
CA ILE A 396 10.12 -14.73 8.34
C ILE A 396 9.65 -15.72 7.27
N ASN A 397 8.77 -15.28 6.36
CA ASN A 397 8.32 -16.12 5.25
C ASN A 397 9.46 -16.49 4.29
N GLY A 398 10.32 -15.53 3.95
CA GLY A 398 11.48 -15.78 3.08
C GLY A 398 12.40 -16.86 3.65
N VAL A 399 12.78 -16.74 4.91
CA VAL A 399 13.65 -17.70 5.61
C VAL A 399 12.96 -19.07 5.76
N ALA A 400 11.66 -19.09 6.06
CA ALA A 400 10.88 -20.32 6.18
C ALA A 400 10.84 -21.14 4.87
N VAL A 401 10.60 -20.49 3.73
CA VAL A 401 10.53 -21.14 2.41
C VAL A 401 11.88 -21.76 2.01
N HIS A 402 12.99 -21.18 2.45
CA HIS A 402 14.34 -21.72 2.26
C HIS A 402 14.70 -22.84 3.25
N GLY A 403 13.76 -23.29 4.09
CA GLY A 403 13.96 -24.38 5.04
C GLY A 403 14.80 -24.00 6.26
N GLN A 404 15.13 -22.73 6.45
CA GLN A 404 15.88 -22.21 7.61
C GLN A 404 14.95 -21.99 8.81
N ALA A 405 14.23 -23.03 9.23
CA ALA A 405 13.15 -22.88 10.21
C ALA A 405 13.60 -22.31 11.56
N VAL A 406 14.80 -22.66 12.02
CA VAL A 406 15.36 -22.14 13.28
C VAL A 406 15.49 -20.62 13.22
N ASP A 407 15.99 -20.09 12.11
CA ASP A 407 16.13 -18.65 11.91
C ASP A 407 14.77 -17.95 11.81
N ALA A 408 13.78 -18.59 11.17
CA ALA A 408 12.42 -18.07 11.11
C ALA A 408 11.76 -17.98 12.51
N LEU A 409 11.93 -19.00 13.36
CA LEU A 409 11.41 -19.01 14.73
C LEU A 409 12.16 -18.02 15.64
N ASN A 410 13.47 -17.84 15.42
CA ASN A 410 14.27 -16.81 16.10
C ASN A 410 13.81 -15.40 15.69
N LEU A 411 13.56 -15.14 14.41
CA LEU A 411 13.01 -13.88 13.91
C LEU A 411 11.60 -13.62 14.48
N PHE A 412 10.76 -14.65 14.59
CA PHE A 412 9.45 -14.53 15.24
C PHE A 412 9.58 -14.15 16.73
N SER A 413 10.57 -14.71 17.43
CA SER A 413 10.85 -14.33 18.82
C SER A 413 11.32 -12.88 18.93
N GLN A 414 12.23 -12.45 18.05
CA GLN A 414 12.69 -11.05 17.99
C GLN A 414 11.56 -10.07 17.64
N MET A 415 10.62 -10.45 16.77
CA MET A 415 9.43 -9.66 16.46
C MET A 415 8.58 -9.39 17.71
N ARG A 416 8.39 -10.43 18.55
CA ARG A 416 7.65 -10.33 19.81
C ARG A 416 8.38 -9.45 20.83
N GLU A 417 9.70 -9.61 20.94
CA GLU A 417 10.55 -8.79 21.81
C GLU A 417 10.56 -7.30 21.40
N ALA A 418 10.48 -7.04 20.10
CA ALA A 418 10.32 -5.69 19.55
C ALA A 418 8.92 -5.08 19.76
N GLY A 419 8.00 -5.82 20.39
CA GLY A 419 6.64 -5.35 20.66
C GLY A 419 5.73 -5.29 19.42
N VAL A 420 6.14 -5.89 18.30
CA VAL A 420 5.33 -5.94 17.08
C VAL A 420 4.35 -7.10 17.19
N ARG A 421 3.05 -6.81 17.16
CA ARG A 421 2.00 -7.83 17.28
C ARG A 421 1.94 -8.68 16.00
N PRO A 422 2.10 -10.02 16.10
CA PRO A 422 1.89 -10.94 15.00
C PRO A 422 0.49 -10.87 14.39
N ASP A 423 0.39 -11.12 13.09
CA ASP A 423 -0.86 -11.28 12.35
C ASP A 423 -0.96 -12.67 11.71
N GLY A 424 -2.03 -12.93 10.96
CA GLY A 424 -2.20 -14.22 10.27
C GLY A 424 -1.04 -14.53 9.31
N ILE A 425 -0.52 -13.52 8.61
CA ILE A 425 0.60 -13.69 7.67
C ILE A 425 1.88 -14.10 8.42
N THR A 426 2.12 -13.57 9.62
CA THR A 426 3.23 -14.01 10.48
C THR A 426 3.13 -15.51 10.78
N PHE A 427 1.93 -15.98 11.16
CA PHE A 427 1.73 -17.38 11.52
C PHE A 427 1.79 -18.33 10.32
N ILE A 428 1.45 -17.89 9.11
CA ILE A 428 1.73 -18.66 7.89
C ILE A 428 3.24 -18.96 7.79
N GLY A 429 4.10 -17.96 7.99
CA GLY A 429 5.55 -18.14 7.95
C GLY A 429 6.08 -19.08 9.05
N VAL A 430 5.59 -18.92 10.28
CA VAL A 430 5.95 -19.79 11.41
C VAL A 430 5.51 -21.24 11.18
N LEU A 431 4.27 -21.47 10.74
CA LEU A 431 3.77 -22.82 10.47
C LEU A 431 4.46 -23.45 9.26
N CYS A 432 4.80 -22.66 8.24
CA CYS A 432 5.59 -23.11 7.09
C CYS A 432 7.00 -23.56 7.53
N ALA A 433 7.66 -22.77 8.40
CA ALA A 433 8.95 -23.15 9.00
C ALA A 433 8.85 -24.49 9.75
N CYS A 434 7.80 -24.68 10.57
CA CYS A 434 7.54 -25.96 11.23
C CYS A 434 7.31 -27.10 10.22
N SER A 435 6.57 -26.86 9.13
CA SER A 435 6.32 -27.84 8.05
C SER A 435 7.61 -28.33 7.41
N HIS A 436 8.54 -27.42 7.10
CA HIS A 436 9.82 -27.77 6.50
C HIS A 436 10.71 -28.64 7.40
N MET A 437 10.61 -28.50 8.72
CA MET A 437 11.37 -29.31 9.70
C MET A 437 10.60 -30.47 10.33
N GLY A 438 9.31 -30.63 10.03
CA GLY A 438 8.48 -31.65 10.65
C GLY A 438 8.23 -31.45 12.15
N LEU A 439 8.27 -30.20 12.64
CA LEU A 439 8.02 -29.84 14.05
C LEU A 439 6.51 -29.86 14.36
N VAL A 440 5.94 -31.07 14.40
CA VAL A 440 4.49 -31.27 14.55
C VAL A 440 3.96 -30.72 15.89
N PRO A 441 4.54 -31.03 17.05
CA PRO A 441 4.05 -30.52 18.34
C PRO A 441 4.05 -28.98 18.40
N GLU A 442 5.17 -28.36 18.02
CA GLU A 442 5.36 -26.91 18.07
C GLU A 442 4.39 -26.19 17.13
N ALA A 443 4.13 -26.74 15.95
CA ALA A 443 3.14 -26.17 15.04
C ALA A 443 1.73 -26.15 15.64
N PHE A 444 1.32 -27.20 16.35
CA PHE A 444 0.02 -27.20 17.03
C PHE A 444 -0.03 -26.19 18.17
N GLU A 445 1.07 -25.96 18.89
CA GLU A 445 1.16 -24.91 19.90
C GLU A 445 0.99 -23.52 19.28
N TYR A 446 1.73 -23.23 18.20
CA TYR A 446 1.59 -21.96 17.47
C TYR A 446 0.20 -21.79 16.84
N PHE A 447 -0.37 -22.84 16.26
CA PHE A 447 -1.71 -22.80 15.69
C PHE A 447 -2.78 -22.50 16.75
N GLN A 448 -2.64 -23.03 17.97
CA GLN A 448 -3.55 -22.72 19.08
C GLN A 448 -3.31 -21.33 19.66
N SER A 449 -2.06 -20.86 19.73
CA SER A 449 -1.73 -19.54 20.27
C SER A 449 -2.28 -18.41 19.41
N MET A 450 -2.43 -18.61 18.10
CA MET A 450 -3.14 -17.67 17.21
C MET A 450 -4.47 -17.21 17.80
N THR A 451 -5.31 -18.16 18.22
CA THR A 451 -6.63 -17.85 18.78
C THR A 451 -6.54 -17.45 20.25
N ARG A 452 -5.76 -18.18 21.06
CA ARG A 452 -5.71 -17.99 22.53
C ARG A 452 -5.01 -16.70 22.96
N GLU A 453 -3.89 -16.37 22.33
CA GLU A 453 -3.04 -15.25 22.72
C GLU A 453 -3.25 -14.03 21.84
N TYR A 454 -3.44 -14.22 20.52
CA TYR A 454 -3.49 -13.12 19.56
C TYR A 454 -4.89 -12.79 19.05
N SER A 455 -5.91 -13.57 19.41
CA SER A 455 -7.29 -13.41 18.92
C SER A 455 -7.39 -13.43 17.39
N ILE A 456 -6.52 -14.20 16.72
CA ILE A 456 -6.50 -14.40 15.28
C ILE A 456 -7.30 -15.66 14.97
N VAL A 457 -8.31 -15.52 14.11
CA VAL A 457 -9.10 -16.65 13.60
C VAL A 457 -8.32 -17.31 12.46
N PRO A 458 -7.96 -18.62 12.57
CA PRO A 458 -7.26 -19.32 11.50
C PRO A 458 -8.06 -19.28 10.18
N GLN A 459 -7.40 -18.82 9.13
CA GLN A 459 -7.89 -18.83 7.74
C GLN A 459 -7.38 -20.06 6.99
N ILE A 460 -7.90 -20.30 5.78
CA ILE A 460 -7.65 -21.49 4.97
C ILE A 460 -6.16 -21.79 4.75
N GLU A 461 -5.33 -20.75 4.62
CA GLU A 461 -3.89 -20.84 4.44
C GLU A 461 -3.19 -21.48 5.65
N HIS A 462 -3.63 -21.17 6.87
CA HIS A 462 -3.06 -21.75 8.10
C HIS A 462 -3.39 -23.23 8.21
N TYR A 463 -4.61 -23.62 7.84
CA TYR A 463 -4.99 -25.03 7.74
C TYR A 463 -4.17 -25.74 6.66
N GLY A 464 -3.91 -25.09 5.53
CA GLY A 464 -3.00 -25.56 4.50
C GLY A 464 -1.60 -25.86 5.02
N CYS A 465 -1.00 -24.96 5.80
CA CYS A 465 0.31 -25.19 6.43
C CYS A 465 0.29 -26.40 7.38
N MET A 466 -0.77 -26.57 8.18
CA MET A 466 -0.90 -27.71 9.10
C MET A 466 -1.06 -29.05 8.35
N VAL A 467 -1.82 -29.06 7.24
CA VAL A 467 -1.99 -30.27 6.42
C VAL A 467 -0.70 -30.63 5.69
N ASP A 468 0.01 -29.64 5.14
CA ASP A 468 1.33 -29.84 4.53
C ASP A 468 2.32 -30.42 5.55
N LEU A 469 2.38 -29.86 6.76
CA LEU A 469 3.20 -30.37 7.87
C LEU A 469 2.87 -31.83 8.20
N LEU A 470 1.60 -32.15 8.44
CA LEU A 470 1.18 -33.52 8.79
C LEU A 470 1.46 -34.50 7.65
N GLY A 471 1.23 -34.07 6.41
CA GLY A 471 1.53 -34.85 5.22
C GLY A 471 3.02 -35.15 5.09
N ARG A 472 3.88 -34.15 5.22
CA ARG A 472 5.34 -34.30 5.15
C ARG A 472 5.89 -35.16 6.27
N ALA A 473 5.37 -35.00 7.48
CA ALA A 473 5.72 -35.84 8.64
C ALA A 473 5.17 -37.28 8.54
N GLY A 474 4.34 -37.60 7.54
CA GLY A 474 3.80 -38.94 7.32
C GLY A 474 2.57 -39.28 8.17
N HIS A 475 1.99 -38.31 8.87
CA HIS A 475 0.81 -38.47 9.73
C HIS A 475 -0.51 -38.38 8.94
N PHE A 476 -0.64 -39.17 7.87
CA PHE A 476 -1.76 -39.07 6.92
C PHE A 476 -3.16 -39.25 7.53
N LYS A 477 -3.32 -40.15 8.51
CA LYS A 477 -4.61 -40.33 9.21
C LYS A 477 -5.03 -39.05 9.93
N GLN A 478 -4.09 -38.45 10.67
CA GLN A 478 -4.32 -37.18 11.35
C GLN A 478 -4.54 -36.04 10.35
N ALA A 479 -3.83 -36.02 9.22
CA ALA A 479 -4.03 -35.03 8.17
C ALA A 479 -5.47 -35.08 7.61
N VAL A 480 -5.97 -36.26 7.27
CA VAL A 480 -7.35 -36.43 6.75
C VAL A 480 -8.39 -36.08 7.81
N GLU A 481 -8.21 -36.51 9.06
CA GLU A 481 -9.10 -36.12 10.16
C GLU A 481 -9.09 -34.62 10.42
N PHE A 482 -7.93 -33.97 10.31
CA PHE A 482 -7.77 -32.53 10.48
C PHE A 482 -8.55 -31.78 9.40
N VAL A 483 -8.42 -32.19 8.13
CA VAL A 483 -9.19 -31.64 7.00
C VAL A 483 -10.69 -31.78 7.22
N GLN A 484 -11.15 -32.93 7.71
CA GLN A 484 -12.58 -33.17 7.99
C GLN A 484 -13.14 -32.31 9.13
N LYS A 485 -12.31 -31.89 10.08
CA LYS A 485 -12.70 -31.06 11.25
C LYS A 485 -12.60 -29.56 10.98
N MET A 486 -12.15 -29.14 9.79
CA MET A 486 -12.02 -27.73 9.46
C MET A 486 -13.39 -27.02 9.48
N PRO A 487 -13.47 -25.79 10.02
CA PRO A 487 -14.70 -25.00 10.00
C PRO A 487 -15.00 -24.39 8.63
N VAL A 488 -14.04 -24.46 7.70
CA VAL A 488 -14.12 -23.95 6.34
C VAL A 488 -13.93 -25.10 5.33
N PRO A 489 -14.61 -25.07 4.16
CA PRO A 489 -14.43 -26.10 3.15
C PRO A 489 -12.97 -26.09 2.63
N PRO A 490 -12.31 -27.25 2.52
CA PRO A 490 -10.95 -27.33 2.00
C PRO A 490 -10.87 -26.94 0.53
N ASP A 491 -9.84 -26.18 0.15
CA ASP A 491 -9.60 -25.72 -1.22
C ASP A 491 -8.65 -26.63 -2.00
N ASN A 492 -8.35 -26.24 -3.24
CA ASN A 492 -7.41 -26.95 -4.10
C ASN A 492 -5.98 -27.00 -3.53
N VAL A 493 -5.54 -25.98 -2.78
CA VAL A 493 -4.19 -25.92 -2.20
C VAL A 493 -4.00 -27.02 -1.16
N ILE A 494 -4.96 -27.18 -0.25
CA ILE A 494 -4.91 -28.20 0.81
C ILE A 494 -4.83 -29.62 0.24
N TRP A 495 -5.70 -29.95 -0.71
CA TRP A 495 -5.70 -31.27 -1.33
C TRP A 495 -4.46 -31.50 -2.20
N THR A 496 -3.93 -30.47 -2.85
CA THR A 496 -2.67 -30.56 -3.61
C THR A 496 -1.48 -30.81 -2.68
N ALA A 497 -1.42 -30.14 -1.51
CA ALA A 497 -0.38 -30.36 -0.51
C ALA A 497 -0.41 -31.82 -0.01
N LEU A 498 -1.60 -32.33 0.31
CA LEU A 498 -1.78 -33.72 0.74
C LEU A 498 -1.39 -34.72 -0.37
N LEU A 499 -1.81 -34.48 -1.61
CA LEU A 499 -1.45 -35.32 -2.77
C LEU A 499 0.08 -35.33 -3.00
N GLY A 500 0.73 -34.18 -2.87
CA GLY A 500 2.18 -34.04 -2.96
C GLY A 500 2.91 -34.84 -1.88
N ALA A 501 2.45 -34.77 -0.63
CA ALA A 501 2.98 -35.58 0.47
C ALA A 501 2.77 -37.09 0.25
N CYS A 502 1.63 -37.50 -0.30
CA CYS A 502 1.35 -38.90 -0.63
C CYS A 502 2.31 -39.45 -1.69
N ARG A 503 2.77 -38.62 -2.64
CA ARG A 503 3.81 -39.01 -3.60
C ARG A 503 5.12 -39.36 -2.91
N ILE A 504 5.56 -38.52 -1.97
CA ILE A 504 6.82 -38.72 -1.22
C ILE A 504 6.77 -40.02 -0.42
N HIS A 505 5.66 -40.27 0.27
CA HIS A 505 5.49 -41.43 1.17
C HIS A 505 4.82 -42.66 0.51
N LYS A 506 4.54 -42.60 -0.79
CA LYS A 506 3.89 -43.65 -1.59
C LYS A 506 2.55 -44.15 -1.01
N LYS A 507 1.73 -43.23 -0.48
CA LYS A 507 0.40 -43.52 0.08
C LYS A 507 -0.70 -43.38 -0.97
N ILE A 508 -0.99 -44.49 -1.65
CA ILE A 508 -1.90 -44.51 -2.81
C ILE A 508 -3.36 -44.28 -2.41
N ASP A 509 -3.79 -44.82 -1.28
CA ASP A 509 -5.15 -44.70 -0.73
C ASP A 509 -5.55 -43.23 -0.51
N VAL A 510 -4.69 -42.48 0.19
CA VAL A 510 -4.92 -41.06 0.46
C VAL A 510 -4.72 -40.21 -0.79
N ALA A 511 -3.81 -40.60 -1.70
CA ALA A 511 -3.63 -39.92 -2.98
C ALA A 511 -4.87 -39.98 -3.87
N VAL A 512 -5.57 -41.12 -3.91
CA VAL A 512 -6.82 -41.27 -4.68
C VAL A 512 -7.91 -40.38 -4.10
N LEU A 513 -8.08 -40.40 -2.77
CA LEU A 513 -9.04 -39.52 -2.10
C LEU A 513 -8.78 -38.03 -2.39
N ALA A 514 -7.52 -37.60 -2.29
CA ALA A 514 -7.14 -36.22 -2.57
C ALA A 514 -7.39 -35.85 -4.04
N LEU A 515 -7.16 -36.76 -4.99
CA LEU A 515 -7.46 -36.51 -6.39
C LEU A 515 -8.96 -36.39 -6.64
N GLU A 516 -9.78 -37.30 -6.09
CA GLU A 516 -11.24 -37.25 -6.26
C GLU A 516 -11.78 -35.89 -5.82
N LYS A 517 -11.30 -35.37 -4.68
CA LYS A 517 -11.66 -34.05 -4.19
C LYS A 517 -11.13 -32.91 -5.07
N LEU A 518 -9.92 -33.03 -5.61
CA LEU A 518 -9.39 -32.05 -6.56
C LEU A 518 -10.17 -32.00 -7.87
N ILE A 519 -10.66 -33.12 -8.37
CA ILE A 519 -11.50 -33.19 -9.58
C ILE A 519 -12.87 -32.59 -9.31
N GLU A 520 -13.46 -32.81 -8.12
CA GLU A 520 -14.71 -32.16 -7.72
C GLU A 520 -14.57 -30.62 -7.69
N LEU A 521 -13.43 -30.11 -7.22
CA LEU A 521 -13.16 -28.67 -7.07
C LEU A 521 -12.74 -28.00 -8.38
N ASP A 522 -11.88 -28.65 -9.16
CA ASP A 522 -11.34 -28.14 -10.41
C ASP A 522 -11.22 -29.28 -11.45
N PRO A 523 -12.34 -29.59 -12.15
CA PRO A 523 -12.38 -30.67 -13.13
C PRO A 523 -11.45 -30.46 -14.33
N ASN A 524 -11.02 -29.21 -14.58
CA ASN A 524 -10.35 -28.80 -15.80
C ASN A 524 -8.83 -28.68 -15.63
N ASN A 525 -8.28 -29.09 -14.50
CA ASN A 525 -6.85 -28.95 -14.21
C ASN A 525 -6.05 -30.22 -14.54
N PRO A 526 -5.22 -30.21 -15.62
CA PRO A 526 -4.46 -31.38 -16.03
C PRO A 526 -3.37 -31.79 -15.03
N ALA A 527 -2.91 -30.85 -14.18
CA ALA A 527 -1.84 -31.12 -13.22
C ALA A 527 -2.24 -32.19 -12.20
N ASN A 528 -3.53 -32.24 -11.83
CA ASN A 528 -4.08 -33.20 -10.89
C ASN A 528 -3.93 -34.65 -11.42
N HIS A 529 -4.31 -34.88 -12.67
CA HIS A 529 -4.15 -36.18 -13.34
C HIS A 529 -2.69 -36.58 -13.52
N VAL A 530 -1.82 -35.61 -13.89
CA VAL A 530 -0.38 -35.85 -14.04
C VAL A 530 0.24 -36.26 -12.70
N MET A 531 -0.13 -35.62 -11.59
CA MET A 531 0.42 -35.93 -10.28
C MET A 531 0.03 -37.34 -9.84
N LEU A 532 -1.23 -37.77 -10.02
CA LEU A 532 -1.62 -39.14 -9.68
C LEU A 532 -1.00 -40.18 -10.64
N ALA A 533 -0.87 -39.87 -11.93
CA ALA A 533 -0.19 -40.74 -12.88
C ALA A 533 1.28 -40.99 -12.46
N ASN A 534 1.97 -39.98 -11.94
CA ASN A 534 3.31 -40.14 -11.39
C ASN A 534 3.32 -41.04 -10.14
N ILE A 535 2.37 -40.86 -9.22
CA ILE A 535 2.25 -41.71 -8.02
C ILE A 535 2.00 -43.18 -8.40
N TYR A 536 1.13 -43.44 -9.38
CA TYR A 536 0.91 -44.79 -9.90
C TYR A 536 2.14 -45.36 -10.60
N GLY A 537 2.88 -44.53 -11.34
CA GLY A 537 4.17 -44.89 -11.94
C GLY A 537 5.20 -45.31 -10.88
N ASP A 538 5.35 -44.53 -9.81
CA ASP A 538 6.23 -44.81 -8.67
C ASP A 538 5.84 -46.11 -7.94
N ALA A 539 4.54 -46.44 -7.96
CA ALA A 539 3.97 -47.68 -7.44
C ALA A 539 3.95 -48.84 -8.46
N ARG A 540 4.52 -48.65 -9.66
CA ARG A 540 4.57 -49.63 -10.77
C ARG A 540 3.18 -50.11 -11.27
N ARG A 541 2.14 -49.29 -11.10
CA ARG A 541 0.75 -49.56 -11.52
C ARG A 541 0.45 -48.98 -12.91
N TRP A 542 1.13 -49.48 -13.95
CA TRP A 542 1.06 -48.92 -15.31
C TRP A 542 -0.34 -48.89 -15.95
N ASN A 543 -1.22 -49.83 -15.58
CA ASN A 543 -2.60 -49.84 -16.05
C ASN A 543 -3.39 -48.61 -15.56
N ASP A 544 -3.14 -48.16 -14.33
CA ASP A 544 -3.83 -46.98 -13.78
C ASP A 544 -3.22 -45.67 -14.30
N VAL A 545 -1.92 -45.67 -14.62
CA VAL A 545 -1.28 -44.57 -15.37
C VAL A 545 -1.97 -44.38 -16.72
N ALA A 546 -2.24 -45.46 -17.45
CA ALA A 546 -2.93 -45.40 -18.73
C ALA A 546 -4.34 -44.80 -18.59
N LYS A 547 -5.09 -45.19 -17.55
CA LYS A 547 -6.43 -44.61 -17.27
C LYS A 547 -6.35 -43.11 -17.00
N GLN A 548 -5.36 -42.64 -16.23
CA GLN A 548 -5.20 -41.20 -15.97
C GLN A 548 -4.82 -40.42 -17.24
N LYS A 549 -4.01 -41.01 -18.14
CA LYS A 549 -3.71 -40.41 -19.45
C LYS A 549 -4.97 -40.27 -20.33
N VAL A 550 -5.86 -41.25 -20.31
CA VAL A 550 -7.14 -41.19 -21.03
C VAL A 550 -8.03 -40.11 -20.42
N ALA A 551 -8.22 -40.12 -19.09
CA ALA A 551 -9.00 -39.09 -18.40
C ALA A 551 -8.49 -37.67 -18.70
N MET A 552 -7.16 -37.47 -18.71
CA MET A 552 -6.54 -36.19 -19.08
C MET A 552 -6.77 -35.81 -20.55
N ARG A 553 -6.84 -36.78 -21.47
CA ARG A 553 -7.16 -36.51 -22.88
C ARG A 553 -8.62 -36.07 -23.04
N ASP A 554 -9.52 -36.68 -22.27
CA ASP A 554 -10.95 -36.42 -22.33
C ASP A 554 -11.33 -35.03 -21.79
N THR A 555 -10.47 -34.40 -20.97
CA THR A 555 -10.67 -33.00 -20.54
C THR A 555 -10.39 -31.98 -21.66
N GLY A 556 -9.72 -32.37 -22.76
CA GLY A 556 -9.39 -31.48 -23.87
C GLY A 556 -8.23 -30.51 -23.61
N PHE A 557 -7.69 -30.49 -22.38
CA PHE A 557 -6.58 -29.62 -22.00
C PHE A 557 -5.22 -30.29 -22.23
N LYS A 558 -4.26 -29.55 -22.79
CA LYS A 558 -2.90 -30.03 -23.02
C LYS A 558 -2.02 -29.73 -21.80
N LYS A 559 -1.10 -30.64 -21.50
CA LYS A 559 -0.03 -30.42 -20.51
C LYS A 559 0.75 -29.17 -20.91
N VAL A 560 0.80 -28.17 -20.04
CA VAL A 560 1.75 -27.06 -20.18
C VAL A 560 3.12 -27.58 -19.75
N PRO A 561 4.14 -27.54 -20.61
CA PRO A 561 5.49 -27.94 -20.20
C PRO A 561 5.99 -26.99 -19.13
N GLY A 562 6.49 -27.55 -18.03
CA GLY A 562 7.22 -26.77 -17.04
C GLY A 562 8.51 -26.24 -17.67
N TYR A 563 8.92 -25.05 -17.25
CA TYR A 563 10.17 -24.43 -17.66
C TYR A 563 10.93 -23.95 -16.43
N SER A 564 12.23 -23.77 -16.60
CA SER A 564 13.09 -23.05 -15.66
C SER A 564 13.61 -21.80 -16.36
N SER A 565 13.87 -20.73 -15.63
CA SER A 565 14.42 -19.51 -16.21
C SER A 565 15.64 -19.06 -15.44
N ILE A 566 16.64 -18.53 -16.13
CA ILE A 566 17.81 -17.90 -15.52
C ILE A 566 18.11 -16.58 -16.23
N GLU A 567 18.73 -15.65 -15.50
CA GLU A 567 19.23 -14.40 -16.06
C GLU A 567 20.59 -14.68 -16.75
N ILE A 568 20.71 -14.34 -18.04
CA ILE A 568 21.96 -14.42 -18.81
C ILE A 568 22.24 -13.02 -19.36
N GLY A 569 23.18 -12.30 -18.75
CA GLY A 569 23.39 -10.88 -19.06
C GLY A 569 22.21 -10.03 -18.56
N ASP A 570 21.62 -9.24 -19.46
CA ASP A 570 20.46 -8.36 -19.14
C ASP A 570 19.10 -9.00 -19.53
N GLU A 571 19.08 -10.28 -19.94
CA GLU A 571 17.87 -10.97 -20.39
C GLU A 571 17.56 -12.22 -19.56
N VAL A 572 16.26 -12.49 -19.35
CA VAL A 572 15.78 -13.71 -18.69
C VAL A 572 15.53 -14.77 -19.76
N ALA A 573 16.35 -15.82 -19.77
CA ALA A 573 16.24 -16.94 -20.69
C ALA A 573 15.38 -18.06 -20.09
N GLU A 574 14.36 -18.52 -20.82
CA GLU A 574 13.52 -19.65 -20.43
C GLU A 574 14.00 -20.96 -21.08
N PHE A 575 14.04 -22.03 -20.28
CA PHE A 575 14.46 -23.37 -20.67
C PHE A 575 13.30 -24.34 -20.48
N TYR A 576 12.80 -24.88 -21.59
CA TYR A 576 11.81 -25.95 -21.55
C TYR A 576 12.51 -27.30 -21.70
N CYS A 577 11.91 -28.35 -21.15
CA CYS A 577 12.43 -29.71 -21.30
C CYS A 577 12.45 -30.08 -22.79
N PHE A 578 13.62 -30.50 -23.30
CA PHE A 578 13.89 -30.81 -24.71
C PHE A 578 13.76 -29.62 -25.69
N ASP A 579 13.81 -28.38 -25.17
CA ASP A 579 13.82 -27.21 -26.03
C ASP A 579 15.17 -27.04 -26.73
N GLU A 580 15.14 -26.70 -28.01
CA GLU A 580 16.31 -26.33 -28.82
C GLU A 580 16.23 -24.89 -29.34
N ARG A 581 15.25 -24.09 -28.89
CA ARG A 581 15.05 -22.69 -29.31
C ARG A 581 16.16 -21.74 -28.85
N HIS A 582 16.91 -22.09 -27.80
CA HIS A 582 18.00 -21.26 -27.30
C HIS A 582 19.14 -21.17 -28.33
N PRO A 583 19.68 -19.98 -28.65
CA PRO A 583 20.75 -19.82 -29.63
C PRO A 583 21.95 -20.76 -29.38
N ASP A 584 22.31 -20.93 -28.11
CA ASP A 584 23.40 -21.80 -27.66
C ASP A 584 22.99 -23.23 -27.28
N ALA A 585 21.80 -23.71 -27.69
CA ALA A 585 21.27 -25.01 -27.26
C ALA A 585 22.27 -26.17 -27.45
N ARG A 586 22.99 -26.21 -28.58
CA ARG A 586 24.02 -27.23 -28.84
C ARG A 586 25.15 -27.22 -27.82
N ALA A 587 25.63 -26.04 -27.44
CA ALA A 587 26.70 -25.89 -26.45
C ALA A 587 26.19 -26.29 -25.06
N ILE A 588 24.97 -25.89 -24.70
CA ILE A 588 24.33 -26.21 -23.42
C ILE A 588 24.14 -27.72 -23.29
N TYR A 589 23.54 -28.39 -24.28
CA TYR A 589 23.38 -29.86 -24.25
C TYR A 589 24.72 -30.59 -24.31
N GLY A 590 25.73 -30.06 -25.02
CA GLY A 590 27.09 -30.59 -25.01
C GLY A 590 27.74 -30.52 -23.61
N ALA A 591 27.60 -29.39 -22.93
CA ALA A 591 28.07 -29.21 -21.56
C ALA A 591 27.30 -30.10 -20.58
N LEU A 592 25.98 -30.20 -20.71
CA LEU A 592 25.13 -31.08 -19.90
C LEU A 592 25.56 -32.54 -20.07
N LYS A 593 25.81 -32.99 -21.31
CA LYS A 593 26.31 -34.33 -21.60
C LYS A 593 27.65 -34.59 -20.93
N THR A 594 28.57 -33.62 -21.00
CA THR A 594 29.88 -33.71 -20.35
C THR A 594 29.75 -33.79 -18.82
N LEU A 595 28.88 -32.97 -18.22
CA LEU A 595 28.58 -32.99 -16.78
C LEU A 595 27.95 -34.32 -16.34
N MET A 596 27.06 -34.88 -17.17
CA MET A 596 26.46 -36.20 -16.94
C MET A 596 27.51 -37.30 -17.05
N GLU A 597 28.39 -37.27 -18.05
CA GLU A 597 29.50 -38.22 -18.17
C GLU A 597 30.44 -38.17 -16.96
N ILE A 598 30.69 -36.97 -16.41
CA ILE A 598 31.46 -36.77 -15.18
C ILE A 598 30.70 -37.33 -13.97
N SER A 599 29.39 -37.07 -13.82
CA SER A 599 28.59 -37.57 -12.70
C SER A 599 28.37 -39.08 -12.74
N MET A 600 28.37 -39.69 -13.94
CA MET A 600 28.24 -41.13 -14.16
C MET A 600 29.46 -41.93 -13.63
N SER A 601 30.58 -41.28 -13.29
CA SER A 601 31.73 -41.92 -12.62
C SER A 601 31.52 -42.17 -11.12
N ARG A 602 30.44 -41.64 -10.51
CA ARG A 602 30.07 -41.81 -9.10
C ARG A 602 28.59 -42.22 -8.97
N ASP A 603 28.35 -43.52 -9.09
CA ASP A 603 27.13 -44.29 -8.76
C ASP A 603 25.80 -44.08 -9.55
N ASN A 604 25.32 -45.23 -10.09
CA ASN A 604 23.96 -45.65 -10.47
C ASN A 604 22.85 -44.61 -10.78
N PHE A 605 23.00 -43.90 -11.91
CA PHE A 605 21.94 -43.06 -12.51
C PHE A 605 21.26 -43.71 -13.75
N PHE A 606 21.36 -45.03 -13.92
CA PHE A 606 20.95 -45.71 -15.16
C PHE A 606 19.42 -45.81 -15.35
N ASP A 607 18.64 -45.77 -14.27
CA ASP A 607 17.18 -45.94 -14.33
C ASP A 607 16.42 -44.65 -14.72
N LEU A 608 16.95 -43.46 -14.40
CA LEU A 608 16.35 -42.18 -14.75
C LEU A 608 16.51 -41.83 -16.24
N TRP A 609 17.64 -42.20 -16.85
CA TRP A 609 17.91 -41.92 -18.27
C TRP A 609 16.99 -42.72 -19.21
N LYS A 610 16.65 -43.97 -18.86
CA LYS A 610 15.65 -44.77 -19.60
C LYS A 610 14.21 -44.30 -19.37
N LEU A 611 13.91 -43.71 -18.22
CA LEU A 611 12.59 -43.14 -17.92
C LEU A 611 12.30 -41.86 -18.71
N VAL A 612 13.36 -41.07 -19.00
CA VAL A 612 13.27 -39.82 -19.75
C VAL A 612 13.40 -40.03 -21.27
N ASN A 613 14.18 -41.04 -21.71
CA ASN A 613 14.48 -41.31 -23.13
C ASN A 613 13.82 -42.58 -23.70
N GLY A 614 12.89 -43.22 -22.99
CA GLY A 614 12.06 -44.29 -23.56
C GLY A 614 11.14 -43.72 -24.65
N PRO A 615 10.86 -44.46 -25.75
CA PRO A 615 10.00 -43.96 -26.81
C PRO A 615 8.61 -43.65 -26.25
N TRP A 616 8.20 -42.39 -26.43
CA TRP A 616 6.92 -41.80 -26.03
C TRP A 616 5.76 -42.27 -26.88
#